data_AF-A0A0Q9QVK4-F1
#
_entry.id   AF-A0A0Q9QVK4-F1
#
_cell.length_a   1.000
_cell.length_b   1.000
_cell.length_c   1.000
_cell.angle_alpha   90.00
_cell.angle_beta   90.00
_cell.angle_gamma   90.00
#
_symmetry.space_group_name_H-M   'P 1'
#
loop_
_entity.id
_entity.type
_entity.pdbx_description
1 polymer ?
#
loop_
_entity_poly.entity_id
_entity_poly.type
_entity_poly.pdbx_seq_one_letter_code
_entity_poly.pdbx_strand_id
1 'polypeptide(L)'
;MLAPVFLPHGSPYTIFEKSEFTAFLNRFGQENRPKAIVIFSAHFESDITTIAATDDVHDMEYDYYGFPSSFYQVQYPARGSTIVAAMVEERLRRNHIPVQRKYRGIDHGVFPIMMHAYPEADIPIFPFRSTPSCRRDSRLRSVKRCKGLSKMAFSSSEAVS
;
A
#
# COMPACT_ATOMS: atom_id res chain seq x y z
N MET A 1 -1.84 -6.43 -18.29
CA MET A 1 -1.00 -6.43 -17.07
C MET A 1 -0.71 -4.99 -16.74
N LEU A 2 -0.89 -4.55 -15.49
CA LEU A 2 -0.73 -3.15 -15.10
C LEU A 2 0.70 -2.87 -14.65
N ALA A 3 1.26 -1.74 -15.11
CA ALA A 3 2.55 -1.26 -14.63
C ALA A 3 2.44 -0.81 -13.16
N PRO A 4 3.53 -0.88 -12.37
CA PRO A 4 3.57 -0.27 -11.05
C PRO A 4 3.21 1.22 -11.12
N VAL A 5 2.46 1.71 -10.14
CA VAL A 5 2.00 3.11 -10.06
C VAL A 5 2.53 3.73 -8.78
N PHE A 6 2.94 4.98 -8.86
CA PHE A 6 3.41 5.76 -7.72
C PHE A 6 2.40 6.86 -7.45
N LEU A 7 1.85 6.91 -6.24
CA LEU A 7 0.80 7.87 -5.87
C LEU A 7 1.23 8.62 -4.61
N PRO A 8 1.14 9.96 -4.57
CA PRO A 8 1.28 10.67 -3.30
C PRO A 8 0.11 10.27 -2.38
N HIS A 9 0.36 10.09 -1.08
CA HIS A 9 -0.74 9.80 -0.13
C HIS A 9 -1.43 11.07 0.39
N GLY A 10 -0.77 12.23 0.28
CA GLY A 10 -1.31 13.50 0.75
C GLY A 10 -1.43 13.57 2.27
N SER A 11 -2.17 14.55 2.77
CA SER A 11 -2.47 14.66 4.20
C SER A 11 -3.70 13.82 4.58
N PRO A 12 -3.97 13.58 5.87
CA PRO A 12 -5.20 12.92 6.30
C PRO A 12 -6.49 13.60 5.80
N TYR A 13 -6.47 14.89 5.42
CA TYR A 13 -7.62 15.55 4.79
C TYR A 13 -8.12 14.84 3.53
N THR A 14 -7.24 14.13 2.83
CA THR A 14 -7.58 13.34 1.62
C THR A 14 -8.76 12.41 1.86
N ILE A 15 -8.98 11.93 3.09
CA ILE A 15 -10.13 11.11 3.50
C ILE A 15 -11.47 11.71 3.08
N PHE A 16 -11.64 13.03 3.25
CA PHE A 16 -12.89 13.74 2.99
C PHE A 16 -12.77 14.77 1.86
N GLU A 17 -11.59 14.90 1.27
CA GLU A 17 -11.31 15.88 0.25
C GLU A 17 -12.03 15.53 -1.07
N LYS A 18 -12.46 16.58 -1.78
CA LYS A 18 -12.86 16.51 -3.18
C LYS A 18 -11.92 17.38 -3.99
N SER A 19 -10.94 16.76 -4.60
CA SER A 19 -9.89 17.40 -5.42
C SER A 19 -9.72 16.68 -6.76
N GLU A 20 -8.99 17.31 -7.69
CA GLU A 20 -8.61 16.67 -8.96
C GLU A 20 -7.87 15.34 -8.74
N PHE A 21 -7.10 15.25 -7.66
CA PHE A 21 -6.41 14.02 -7.28
C PHE A 21 -7.39 12.92 -6.88
N THR A 22 -8.34 13.18 -5.99
CA THR A 22 -9.38 12.19 -5.63
C THR A 22 -10.25 11.79 -6.82
N ALA A 23 -10.55 12.73 -7.71
CA ALA A 23 -11.26 12.45 -8.96
C ALA A 23 -10.44 11.58 -9.92
N PHE A 24 -9.11 11.79 -9.98
CA PHE A 24 -8.19 10.93 -10.71
C PHE A 24 -8.18 9.51 -10.13
N LEU A 25 -8.09 9.35 -8.80
CA LEU A 25 -8.11 8.04 -8.15
C LEU A 25 -9.38 7.27 -8.47
N ASN A 26 -10.53 7.94 -8.42
CA ASN A 26 -11.82 7.34 -8.74
C ASN A 26 -11.86 6.81 -10.19
N ARG A 27 -11.45 7.63 -11.17
CA ARG A 27 -11.35 7.20 -12.58
C ARG A 27 -10.35 6.05 -12.74
N PHE A 28 -9.19 6.17 -12.10
CA PHE A 28 -8.15 5.14 -12.16
C PHE A 28 -8.67 3.78 -11.69
N GLY A 29 -9.40 3.71 -10.58
CA GLY A 29 -9.92 2.45 -10.04
C GLY A 29 -11.10 1.87 -10.85
N GLN A 30 -11.85 2.71 -11.57
CA GLN A 30 -12.85 2.24 -12.55
C GLN A 30 -12.19 1.58 -13.76
N GLU A 31 -11.12 2.17 -14.28
CA GLU A 31 -10.37 1.66 -15.45
C GLU A 31 -9.50 0.45 -15.12
N ASN A 32 -9.07 0.31 -13.86
CA ASN A 32 -8.07 -0.67 -13.46
C ASN A 32 -8.55 -1.49 -12.26
N ARG A 33 -9.03 -2.72 -12.50
CA ARG A 33 -9.49 -3.62 -11.42
C ARG A 33 -8.58 -4.85 -11.26
N PRO A 34 -7.46 -4.75 -10.54
CA PRO A 34 -6.57 -5.88 -10.32
C PRO A 34 -7.21 -6.92 -9.38
N LYS A 35 -6.72 -8.17 -9.44
CA LYS A 35 -7.17 -9.25 -8.53
C LYS A 35 -6.60 -9.14 -7.10
N ALA A 36 -5.59 -8.30 -6.92
CA ALA A 36 -4.82 -8.15 -5.69
C ALA A 36 -3.92 -6.91 -5.82
N ILE A 37 -3.71 -6.18 -4.72
CA ILE A 37 -2.91 -4.95 -4.70
C ILE A 37 -1.80 -5.04 -3.67
N VAL A 38 -0.55 -4.94 -4.11
CA VAL A 38 0.62 -4.87 -3.22
C VAL A 38 0.94 -3.40 -2.97
N ILE A 39 1.04 -2.97 -1.71
CA ILE A 39 1.21 -1.55 -1.38
C ILE A 39 2.43 -1.33 -0.52
N PHE A 40 3.29 -0.40 -0.92
CA PHE A 40 4.46 0.07 -0.20
C PHE A 40 4.09 1.41 0.44
N SER A 41 3.91 1.43 1.77
CA SER A 41 3.69 2.69 2.50
C SER A 41 5.00 3.31 2.96
N ALA A 42 5.09 4.65 2.90
CA ALA A 42 6.24 5.38 3.41
C ALA A 42 6.31 5.47 4.94
N HIS A 43 5.19 5.27 5.66
CA HIS A 43 5.06 5.49 7.10
C HIS A 43 5.61 4.37 7.98
N PHE A 44 6.36 3.46 7.40
CA PHE A 44 6.82 2.27 8.11
C PHE A 44 8.30 2.00 7.78
N GLU A 45 9.22 2.19 8.75
CA GLU A 45 10.71 1.96 8.65
C GLU A 45 11.30 0.81 9.53
N SER A 46 12.02 -0.15 8.91
CA SER A 46 12.44 -1.45 9.49
C SER A 46 13.56 -2.05 8.66
N ASP A 47 14.43 -2.75 9.37
CA ASP A 47 15.66 -3.32 8.84
C ASP A 47 15.45 -4.56 7.97
N ILE A 48 14.28 -5.21 8.07
CA ILE A 48 13.93 -6.40 7.28
C ILE A 48 12.60 -6.13 6.56
N THR A 49 12.51 -6.58 5.31
CA THR A 49 11.27 -6.51 4.53
C THR A 49 10.17 -7.26 5.26
N THR A 50 9.01 -6.64 5.49
CA THR A 50 7.90 -7.34 6.13
C THR A 50 6.67 -7.41 5.24
N ILE A 51 5.96 -8.52 5.36
CA ILE A 51 4.69 -8.74 4.69
C ILE A 51 3.63 -9.02 5.75
N ALA A 52 2.52 -8.29 5.70
CA ALA A 52 1.32 -8.64 6.43
C ALA A 52 0.61 -9.80 5.71
N ALA A 53 0.39 -10.91 6.42
CA ALA A 53 -0.31 -12.09 5.91
C ALA A 53 -1.51 -12.39 6.81
N THR A 54 -2.70 -12.11 6.30
CA THR A 54 -3.98 -12.41 6.94
C THR A 54 -4.98 -12.79 5.84
N ASP A 55 -5.98 -13.61 6.14
CA ASP A 55 -7.15 -13.82 5.29
C ASP A 55 -8.37 -13.03 5.79
N ASP A 56 -8.19 -12.27 6.88
CA ASP A 56 -9.21 -11.42 7.49
C ASP A 56 -9.17 -9.97 6.97
N VAL A 57 -10.11 -9.15 7.43
CA VAL A 57 -10.10 -7.70 7.28
C VAL A 57 -8.89 -7.12 8.03
N HIS A 58 -8.18 -6.18 7.40
CA HIS A 58 -7.08 -5.48 8.05
C HIS A 58 -7.58 -4.50 9.11
N ASP A 59 -6.83 -4.39 10.20
CA ASP A 59 -7.03 -3.30 11.16
C ASP A 59 -6.68 -1.94 10.53
N MET A 60 -7.27 -0.88 11.05
CA MET A 60 -6.91 0.50 10.68
C MET A 60 -5.77 1.00 11.54
N GLU A 61 -4.71 1.52 10.93
CA GLU A 61 -3.60 2.14 11.63
C GLU A 61 -3.63 3.65 11.44
N TYR A 62 -4.09 4.37 12.46
CA TYR A 62 -4.12 5.84 12.45
C TYR A 62 -2.78 6.40 12.94
N ASP A 63 -1.85 6.56 12.02
CA ASP A 63 -0.49 7.06 12.23
C ASP A 63 -0.35 8.58 12.03
N TYR A 64 -1.44 9.31 12.25
CA TYR A 64 -1.51 10.77 12.27
C TYR A 64 -2.22 11.27 13.54
N TYR A 65 -1.96 12.52 13.92
CA TYR A 65 -2.45 13.09 15.18
C TYR A 65 -2.94 14.54 14.99
N GLY A 66 -3.79 15.02 15.89
CA GLY A 66 -4.28 16.41 15.90
C GLY A 66 -5.50 16.68 15.00
N PHE A 67 -6.07 15.64 14.38
CA PHE A 67 -7.27 15.75 13.55
C PHE A 67 -8.57 15.58 14.36
N PRO A 68 -9.74 15.99 13.81
CA PRO A 68 -11.05 15.71 14.42
C PRO A 68 -11.30 14.21 14.64
N SER A 69 -12.13 13.88 15.64
CA SER A 69 -12.45 12.48 16.00
C SER A 69 -13.00 11.66 14.83
N SER A 70 -13.72 12.28 13.90
CA SER A 70 -14.26 11.63 12.69
C SER A 70 -13.17 10.98 11.85
N PHE A 71 -11.94 11.50 11.85
CA PHE A 71 -10.83 10.94 11.08
C PHE A 71 -10.35 9.59 11.63
N TYR A 72 -10.55 9.32 12.92
CA TYR A 72 -10.17 8.06 13.58
C TYR A 72 -11.32 7.05 13.64
N GLN A 73 -12.47 7.39 13.05
CA GLN A 73 -13.63 6.51 12.95
C GLN A 73 -13.78 5.92 11.54
N VAL A 74 -12.99 6.41 10.59
CA VAL A 74 -13.02 5.95 9.20
C VAL A 74 -12.47 4.54 9.12
N GLN A 75 -13.25 3.64 8.54
CA GLN A 75 -12.88 2.24 8.34
C GLN A 75 -12.79 1.95 6.84
N TYR A 76 -11.82 1.16 6.45
CA TYR A 76 -11.69 0.64 5.10
C TYR A 76 -11.49 -0.88 5.16
N PRO A 77 -12.56 -1.68 5.02
CA PRO A 77 -12.56 -3.09 5.39
C PRO A 77 -11.92 -4.00 4.33
N ALA A 78 -10.76 -3.60 3.80
CA ALA A 78 -10.04 -4.42 2.84
C ALA A 78 -9.50 -5.69 3.50
N ARG A 79 -9.65 -6.81 2.81
CA ARG A 79 -9.13 -8.11 3.27
C ARG A 79 -7.70 -8.33 2.82
N GLY A 80 -6.97 -9.13 3.58
CA GLY A 80 -5.71 -9.71 3.12
C GLY A 80 -5.92 -10.97 2.26
N SER A 81 -4.82 -11.66 1.97
CA SER A 81 -4.78 -13.02 1.44
C SER A 81 -3.45 -13.69 1.78
N THR A 82 -3.48 -14.72 2.61
CA THR A 82 -2.28 -15.50 2.95
C THR A 82 -1.65 -16.15 1.72
N ILE A 83 -2.47 -16.52 0.72
CA ILE A 83 -2.02 -17.10 -0.56
C ILE A 83 -1.14 -16.09 -1.32
N VAL A 84 -1.62 -14.86 -1.50
CA VAL A 84 -0.84 -13.84 -2.21
C VAL A 84 0.39 -13.45 -1.41
N ALA A 85 0.30 -13.34 -0.09
CA ALA A 85 1.45 -13.07 0.77
C ALA A 85 2.55 -14.13 0.60
N ALA A 86 2.19 -15.42 0.58
CA ALA A 86 3.13 -16.51 0.32
C ALA A 86 3.78 -16.42 -1.07
N MET A 87 3.00 -16.06 -2.11
CA MET A 87 3.54 -15.86 -3.46
C MET A 87 4.56 -14.70 -3.52
N VAL A 88 4.30 -13.60 -2.82
CA VAL A 88 5.17 -12.43 -2.75
C VAL A 88 6.45 -12.76 -1.97
N GLU A 89 6.30 -13.39 -0.81
CA GLU A 89 7.40 -13.85 0.04
C GLU A 89 8.37 -14.74 -0.73
N GLU A 90 7.83 -15.75 -1.41
CA GLU A 90 8.61 -16.70 -2.21
C GLU A 90 9.38 -16.01 -3.34
N ARG A 91 8.76 -15.03 -4.01
CA ARG A 91 9.44 -14.24 -5.05
C ARG A 91 10.58 -13.39 -4.49
N LEU A 92 10.43 -12.83 -3.29
CA LEU A 92 11.47 -12.02 -2.64
C LEU A 92 12.64 -12.88 -2.21
N ARG A 93 12.36 -14.04 -1.59
CA ARG A 93 13.38 -15.02 -1.19
C ARG A 93 14.20 -15.49 -2.40
N ARG A 94 13.56 -15.80 -3.53
CA ARG A 94 14.25 -16.15 -4.79
C ARG A 94 15.17 -15.05 -5.32
N ASN A 95 14.90 -13.78 -4.98
CA ASN A 95 15.75 -12.64 -5.34
C ASN A 95 16.73 -12.26 -4.22
N HIS A 96 16.93 -13.14 -3.23
CA HIS A 96 17.83 -12.92 -2.08
C HIS A 96 17.47 -11.65 -1.29
N ILE A 97 16.18 -11.31 -1.22
CA ILE A 97 15.67 -10.22 -0.39
C ILE A 97 15.16 -10.83 0.91
N PRO A 98 15.80 -10.55 2.06
CA PRO A 98 15.32 -11.01 3.35
C PRO A 98 13.91 -10.50 3.61
N VAL A 99 13.03 -11.40 4.01
CA VAL A 99 11.61 -11.12 4.25
C VAL A 99 11.11 -11.90 5.46
N GLN A 100 10.28 -11.25 6.27
CA GLN A 100 9.61 -11.85 7.42
C GLN A 100 8.12 -11.54 7.40
N ARG A 101 7.33 -12.40 8.04
CA ARG A 101 5.91 -12.15 8.27
C ARG A 101 5.74 -11.38 9.57
N LYS A 102 5.09 -10.23 9.49
CA LYS A 102 4.69 -9.45 10.67
C LYS A 102 3.41 -8.73 10.31
N TYR A 103 2.36 -8.97 11.09
CA TYR A 103 1.08 -8.32 10.88
C TYR A 103 1.14 -6.85 11.30
N ARG A 104 0.48 -6.01 10.51
CA ARG A 104 0.18 -4.60 10.74
C ARG A 104 -1.01 -4.27 9.86
N GLY A 105 -1.89 -3.40 10.35
CA GLY A 105 -3.01 -2.91 9.57
C GLY A 105 -2.63 -1.95 8.45
N ILE A 106 -3.64 -1.29 7.89
CA ILE A 106 -3.48 -0.30 6.81
C ILE A 106 -3.37 1.11 7.38
N ASP A 107 -2.29 1.80 6.99
CA ASP A 107 -1.99 3.16 7.46
C ASP A 107 -2.57 4.27 6.55
N HIS A 108 -2.46 5.53 6.98
CA HIS A 108 -2.99 6.67 6.22
C HIS A 108 -2.32 6.89 4.87
N GLY A 109 -1.13 6.32 4.67
CA GLY A 109 -0.46 6.27 3.39
C GLY A 109 -1.21 5.39 2.37
N VAL A 110 -2.17 4.59 2.83
CA VAL A 110 -2.88 3.57 2.06
C VAL A 110 -4.38 3.80 2.02
N PHE A 111 -5.05 3.80 3.17
CA PHE A 111 -6.51 3.69 3.19
C PHE A 111 -7.23 4.88 2.52
N PRO A 112 -6.80 6.16 2.61
CA PRO A 112 -7.47 7.25 1.89
C PRO A 112 -7.43 7.08 0.38
N ILE A 113 -6.29 6.65 -0.15
CA ILE A 113 -6.12 6.38 -1.58
C ILE A 113 -7.05 5.27 -2.03
N MET A 114 -7.15 4.22 -1.22
CA MET A 114 -7.95 3.05 -1.52
C MET A 114 -9.46 3.31 -1.40
N MET A 115 -9.90 4.16 -0.47
CA MET A 115 -11.30 4.61 -0.39
C MET A 115 -11.75 5.34 -1.67
N HIS A 116 -10.88 6.16 -2.26
CA HIS A 116 -11.22 6.88 -3.49
C HIS A 116 -11.14 6.01 -4.74
N ALA A 117 -10.11 5.16 -4.84
CA ALA A 117 -9.91 4.29 -5.99
C ALA A 117 -10.85 3.07 -6.00
N TYR A 118 -11.06 2.44 -4.84
CA TYR A 118 -11.81 1.20 -4.70
C TYR A 118 -12.73 1.26 -3.47
N PRO A 119 -13.79 2.08 -3.50
CA PRO A 119 -14.65 2.34 -2.34
C PRO A 119 -15.30 1.08 -1.75
N GLU A 120 -15.56 0.07 -2.57
CA GLU A 120 -16.20 -1.19 -2.16
C GLU A 120 -15.28 -2.12 -1.34
N ALA A 121 -13.98 -1.80 -1.23
CA ALA A 121 -12.98 -2.61 -0.52
C ALA A 121 -12.94 -4.10 -0.94
N ASP A 122 -13.34 -4.40 -2.18
CA ASP A 122 -13.50 -5.76 -2.71
C ASP A 122 -12.21 -6.35 -3.28
N ILE A 123 -11.14 -5.57 -3.31
CA ILE A 123 -9.83 -6.01 -3.81
C ILE A 123 -8.90 -6.29 -2.63
N PRO A 124 -8.34 -7.51 -2.52
CA PRO A 124 -7.41 -7.83 -1.45
C PRO A 124 -6.15 -6.94 -1.47
N ILE A 125 -5.77 -6.44 -0.30
CA ILE A 125 -4.61 -5.55 -0.11
C ILE A 125 -3.50 -6.27 0.64
N PHE A 126 -2.28 -6.03 0.20
CA PHE A 126 -1.04 -6.56 0.75
C PHE A 126 -0.15 -5.42 1.16
N PRO A 127 -0.25 -4.94 2.42
CA PRO A 127 0.70 -4.01 2.97
C PRO A 127 2.09 -4.64 2.96
N PHE A 128 3.02 -3.93 2.35
CA PHE A 128 4.39 -4.32 2.13
C PHE A 128 5.32 -3.23 2.65
N ARG A 129 6.44 -3.66 3.20
CA ARG A 129 7.43 -2.78 3.82
C ARG A 129 8.80 -3.14 3.31
N SER A 130 9.52 -2.18 2.72
CA SER A 130 10.87 -2.40 2.19
C SER A 130 11.94 -1.84 3.14
N THR A 131 13.09 -2.50 3.19
CA THR A 131 14.27 -2.04 3.94
C THR A 131 14.89 -0.74 3.38
N PRO A 132 15.68 0.02 4.17
CA PRO A 132 16.44 1.17 3.69
C PRO A 132 17.43 0.83 2.55
N SER A 133 17.92 -0.40 2.48
CA SER A 133 18.75 -0.89 1.36
C SER A 133 17.97 -1.01 0.05
N CYS A 134 16.64 -1.11 0.10
CA CYS A 134 15.76 -0.99 -1.05
C CYS A 134 15.44 0.48 -1.39
N ARG A 135 15.50 1.41 -0.41
CA ARG A 135 15.26 2.86 -0.62
C ARG A 135 16.44 3.64 -1.19
N ARG A 136 17.69 3.31 -0.83
CA ARG A 136 18.89 4.07 -1.22
C ARG A 136 19.22 4.06 -2.73
N ASP A 137 18.51 3.27 -3.52
CA ASP A 137 18.57 3.31 -4.98
C ASP A 137 17.44 4.21 -5.48
N SER A 138 17.69 5.53 -5.46
CA SER A 138 16.72 6.52 -5.91
C SER A 138 16.42 6.33 -7.41
N ARG A 139 15.12 6.25 -7.74
CA ARG A 139 14.53 6.11 -9.09
C ARG A 139 14.63 4.71 -9.70
N LEU A 140 13.46 4.08 -9.84
CA LEU A 140 13.16 2.93 -10.71
C LEU A 140 13.86 1.60 -10.39
N ARG A 141 15.08 1.55 -9.87
CA ARG A 141 15.90 0.33 -9.72
C ARG A 141 15.46 -0.59 -8.57
N SER A 142 14.93 -0.07 -7.47
CA SER A 142 14.37 -0.88 -6.38
C SER A 142 13.19 -1.73 -6.84
N VAL A 143 12.30 -1.13 -7.64
CA VAL A 143 11.22 -1.85 -8.33
C VAL A 143 11.79 -2.81 -9.39
N LYS A 144 12.94 -2.50 -10.01
CA LYS A 144 13.66 -3.45 -10.89
C LYS A 144 14.28 -4.65 -10.14
N ARG A 145 14.65 -4.52 -8.87
CA ARG A 145 15.10 -5.65 -8.03
C ARG A 145 13.92 -6.45 -7.50
N CYS A 146 12.79 -5.76 -7.28
CA CYS A 146 11.47 -6.35 -7.03
C CYS A 146 10.68 -6.68 -8.31
N LYS A 147 11.31 -6.73 -9.51
CA LYS A 147 10.63 -6.95 -10.81
C LYS A 147 9.83 -8.24 -10.88
N GLY A 148 10.11 -9.18 -9.98
CA GLY A 148 9.31 -10.37 -9.80
C GLY A 148 7.90 -10.09 -9.31
N LEU A 149 7.58 -8.95 -8.70
CA LEU A 149 6.27 -8.65 -8.11
C LEU A 149 5.35 -7.96 -9.14
N SER A 150 5.02 -8.61 -10.25
CA SER A 150 4.16 -8.06 -11.33
C SER A 150 2.66 -7.95 -10.98
N LYS A 151 2.30 -7.88 -9.70
CA LYS A 151 0.93 -7.60 -9.24
C LYS A 151 0.97 -6.21 -8.62
N MET A 152 0.44 -5.23 -9.35
CA MET A 152 0.37 -3.79 -9.08
C MET A 152 0.93 -3.37 -7.71
N ALA A 153 2.13 -2.77 -7.75
CA ALA A 153 2.74 -2.11 -6.61
C ALA A 153 2.27 -0.65 -6.60
N PHE A 154 1.54 -0.24 -5.57
CA PHE A 154 1.43 1.18 -5.22
C PHE A 154 2.55 1.53 -4.28
N SER A 155 3.25 2.64 -4.53
CA SER A 155 4.14 3.21 -3.54
C SER A 155 3.61 4.58 -3.20
N SER A 156 3.31 4.80 -1.92
CA SER A 156 3.03 6.12 -1.40
C SER A 156 4.32 6.73 -0.85
N SER A 157 4.64 7.95 -1.28
CA SER A 157 5.69 8.76 -0.65
C SER A 157 5.11 10.07 -0.17
N GLU A 158 5.79 10.65 0.80
CA GLU A 158 5.58 12.04 1.17
C GLU A 158 5.92 12.91 -0.05
N ALA A 159 5.09 13.92 -0.31
CA ALA A 159 5.47 15.00 -1.21
C ALA A 159 6.55 15.79 -0.47
N VAL A 160 7.81 15.60 -0.85
CA VAL A 160 8.88 16.49 -0.40
C VAL A 160 8.65 17.82 -1.13
N SER A 161 8.24 18.83 -0.37
CA SER A 161 8.18 20.24 -0.80
C SER A 161 9.55 20.76 -1.20
#